data_AF-A0A2V9SV42-F1
#
_entry.id   AF-A0A2V9SV42-F1
#
_cell.length_a   1.000
_cell.length_b   1.000
_cell.length_c   1.000
_cell.angle_alpha   90.00
_cell.angle_beta   90.00
_cell.angle_gamma   90.00
#
_symmetry.space_group_name_H-M   'P 1'
#
loop_
_entity.id
_entity.type
_entity.pdbx_description
1 polymer ?
#
loop_
_entity_poly.entity_id
_entity_poly.type
_entity_poly.pdbx_seq_one_letter_code
_entity_poly.pdbx_strand_id
1 'polypeptide(L)'
;MGNSRRWSSPRSSFWAFWDMVLNRSDFNVRTGEKLDDVQKNDVFAVKTVHNEYRARAVVLALGRTGAPRTLGVKGEELPKVMYS
;
A
#
# COMPACT_ATOMS: atom_id res chain seq x y z
N MET A 1 -21.40 -38.68 -2.73
CA MET A 1 -20.37 -37.76 -2.19
C MET A 1 -20.19 -36.62 -3.19
N GLY A 2 -20.61 -35.40 -2.81
CA GLY A 2 -20.68 -34.26 -3.74
C GLY A 2 -19.31 -33.64 -3.99
N ASN A 3 -18.91 -33.58 -5.26
CA ASN A 3 -17.75 -32.79 -5.69
C ASN A 3 -18.06 -31.31 -5.56
N SER A 4 -17.54 -30.67 -4.51
CA SER A 4 -17.54 -29.22 -4.39
C SER A 4 -16.59 -28.63 -5.44
N ARG A 5 -17.14 -28.10 -6.53
CA ARG A 5 -16.39 -27.25 -7.45
C ARG A 5 -16.00 -25.99 -6.68
N ARG A 6 -14.73 -25.90 -6.31
CA ARG A 6 -14.15 -24.73 -5.64
C ARG A 6 -14.11 -23.60 -6.66
N TRP A 7 -15.10 -22.70 -6.64
CA TRP A 7 -15.06 -21.47 -7.44
C TRP A 7 -13.86 -20.63 -7.00
N SER A 8 -12.85 -20.53 -7.85
CA SER A 8 -11.75 -19.59 -7.66
C SER A 8 -12.31 -18.17 -7.83
N SER A 9 -12.40 -17.42 -6.73
CA SER A 9 -12.87 -16.04 -6.77
C SER A 9 -11.87 -15.14 -7.53
N PRO A 10 -12.32 -14.13 -8.29
CA PRO A 10 -11.44 -13.20 -9.01
C PRO A 10 -10.44 -12.50 -8.10
N ARG A 11 -10.87 -12.17 -6.87
CA ARG A 11 -10.05 -11.58 -5.81
C ARG A 11 -8.84 -12.45 -5.45
N SER A 12 -9.05 -13.76 -5.33
CA SER A 12 -8.01 -14.73 -4.99
C SER A 12 -6.99 -14.87 -6.12
N SER A 13 -7.47 -14.84 -7.38
CA SER A 13 -6.60 -14.91 -8.55
C SER A 13 -5.73 -13.65 -8.71
N PHE A 14 -6.23 -12.48 -8.30
CA PHE A 14 -5.45 -11.24 -8.34
C PHE A 14 -4.28 -11.27 -7.35
N TRP A 15 -4.51 -11.72 -6.12
CA TRP A 15 -3.44 -11.87 -5.13
C TRP A 15 -2.38 -12.87 -5.58
N ALA A 16 -2.79 -14.04 -6.09
CA ALA A 16 -1.86 -15.05 -6.60
C ALA A 16 -0.99 -14.53 -7.77
N PHE A 17 -1.53 -13.64 -8.62
CA PHE A 17 -0.76 -12.99 -9.68
C PHE A 17 0.33 -12.07 -9.11
N TRP A 18 0.02 -11.24 -8.11
CA TRP A 18 1.00 -10.35 -7.49
C TRP A 18 2.06 -11.09 -6.70
N ASP A 19 1.69 -12.18 -6.00
CA ASP A 19 2.67 -13.06 -5.35
C ASP A 19 3.65 -13.66 -6.37
N MET A 20 3.16 -14.03 -7.56
CA MET A 20 4.04 -14.51 -8.63
C MET A 20 4.98 -13.40 -9.12
N VAL A 21 4.50 -12.17 -9.29
CA VAL A 21 5.34 -11.04 -9.72
C VAL A 21 6.39 -10.71 -8.67
N LEU A 22 6.02 -10.65 -7.40
CA LEU A 22 6.94 -10.37 -6.29
C LEU A 22 8.04 -11.44 -6.19
N ASN A 23 7.70 -12.72 -6.40
CA ASN A 23 8.67 -13.83 -6.32
C ASN A 23 9.55 -13.99 -7.57
N ARG A 24 9.15 -13.46 -8.73
CA ARG A 24 9.93 -13.56 -9.97
C ARG A 24 10.87 -12.40 -10.21
N SER A 25 10.64 -11.29 -9.51
CA SER A 25 11.38 -10.06 -9.78
C SER A 25 12.48 -9.92 -8.73
N ASP A 26 13.71 -9.61 -9.17
CA ASP A 26 14.84 -9.27 -8.29
C ASP A 26 14.67 -7.89 -7.61
N PHE A 27 13.43 -7.52 -7.25
CA PHE A 27 13.14 -6.29 -6.53
C PHE A 27 13.39 -6.49 -5.05
N ASN A 28 14.29 -5.67 -4.49
CA ASN A 28 14.45 -5.56 -3.05
C ASN A 28 13.29 -4.76 -2.44
N VAL A 29 12.13 -5.39 -2.29
CA VAL A 29 10.93 -4.78 -1.72
C VAL A 29 10.96 -4.91 -0.20
N ARG A 30 10.89 -3.78 0.50
CA ARG A 30 10.69 -3.75 1.96
C ARG A 30 9.22 -3.48 2.28
N THR A 31 8.54 -4.50 2.77
CA THR A 31 7.14 -4.40 3.22
C THR A 31 7.09 -4.09 4.72
N GLY A 32 5.97 -3.51 5.18
CA GLY A 32 5.82 -3.15 6.60
C GLY A 32 6.61 -1.91 7.02
N GLU A 33 7.22 -1.20 6.07
CA GLU A 33 7.82 0.11 6.28
C GLU A 33 6.91 1.20 5.71
N LYS A 34 6.35 2.03 6.58
CA LYS A 34 5.64 3.24 6.17
C LYS A 34 6.66 4.36 5.94
N LEU A 35 6.51 5.06 4.81
CA LEU A 35 7.25 6.29 4.53
C LEU A 35 6.74 7.43 5.42
N ASP A 36 7.64 8.06 6.16
CA ASP A 36 7.31 9.19 7.04
C ASP A 36 7.69 10.53 6.41
N ASP A 37 8.87 10.62 5.79
CA ASP A 37 9.35 11.87 5.20
C ASP A 37 10.34 11.66 4.05
N VAL A 38 10.41 12.62 3.13
CA VAL A 38 11.39 12.67 2.04
C VAL A 38 11.92 14.09 1.91
N GLN A 39 13.20 14.26 2.23
CA GLN A 39 13.88 15.55 2.16
C GLN A 39 14.94 15.54 1.05
N LYS A 40 15.01 16.60 0.26
CA LYS A 40 15.99 16.73 -0.82
C LYS A 40 17.10 17.70 -0.40
N ASN A 41 18.32 17.17 -0.28
CA ASN A 41 19.55 17.95 -0.24
C ASN A 41 20.30 17.73 -1.58
N ASP A 42 21.53 17.22 -1.52
CA ASP A 42 22.32 16.81 -2.69
C ASP A 42 21.83 15.45 -3.27
N VAL A 43 21.41 14.55 -2.38
CA VAL A 43 20.61 13.35 -2.67
C VAL A 43 19.38 13.33 -1.75
N PHE A 44 18.36 12.56 -2.08
CA PHE A 44 17.18 12.41 -1.22
C PHE A 44 17.52 11.61 0.04
N ALA A 45 17.15 12.15 1.19
CA ALA A 45 17.06 11.43 2.46
C ALA A 45 15.60 10.97 2.64
N VAL A 46 15.39 9.66 2.70
CA VAL A 46 14.09 9.02 2.80
C VAL A 46 13.98 8.40 4.19
N LYS A 47 13.05 8.89 4.99
CA LYS A 47 12.80 8.39 6.35
C LYS A 47 11.55 7.53 6.36
N THR A 48 11.68 6.35 6.95
CA THR A 48 10.59 5.42 7.21
C THR A 48 10.46 5.18 8.71
N VAL A 49 9.40 4.49 9.12
CA VAL A 49 9.18 4.14 10.53
C VAL A 49 10.33 3.32 11.13
N HIS A 50 11.05 2.54 10.31
CA HIS A 50 12.09 1.63 10.82
C HIS A 50 13.52 2.03 10.41
N ASN A 51 13.69 2.79 9.32
CA ASN A 51 15.00 3.02 8.71
C ASN A 51 15.10 4.37 7.98
N GLU A 52 16.33 4.79 7.71
CA GLU A 52 16.65 5.92 6.82
C GLU A 52 17.47 5.45 5.62
N TYR A 53 17.15 5.99 4.45
CA TYR A 53 17.77 5.64 3.18
C TYR A 53 18.25 6.89 2.44
N ARG A 54 19.26 6.71 1.58
CA ARG A 54 19.72 7.74 0.65
C ARG A 54 19.51 7.29 -0.79
N ALA A 55 18.89 8.14 -1.61
CA ALA A 55 18.59 7.83 -3.00
C ALA A 55 18.80 9.06 -3.91
N ARG A 56 19.25 8.84 -5.14
CA ARG A 56 19.38 9.92 -6.14
C ARG A 56 18.05 10.31 -6.77
N ALA A 57 17.11 9.37 -6.84
CA ALA A 57 15.78 9.58 -7.37
C ALA A 57 14.77 8.88 -6.45
N VAL A 58 13.59 9.48 -6.31
CA VAL A 58 12.46 8.93 -5.55
C VAL A 58 11.23 8.97 -6.45
N VAL A 59 10.53 7.85 -6.56
CA VAL A 59 9.26 7.73 -7.29
C VAL A 59 8.17 7.39 -6.28
N LEU A 60 7.21 8.30 -6.11
CA LEU A 60 6.09 8.10 -5.19
C LEU A 60 4.92 7.44 -5.91
N ALA A 61 4.81 6.11 -5.78
CA ALA A 61 3.72 5.31 -6.33
C ALA A 61 2.65 4.97 -5.26
N LEU A 62 2.29 5.94 -4.42
CA LEU A 62 1.46 5.74 -3.21
C LEU A 62 -0.05 5.53 -3.51
N GLY A 63 -0.47 5.64 -4.76
CA GLY A 63 -1.89 5.60 -5.13
C GLY A 63 -2.67 6.82 -4.62
N ARG A 64 -4.00 6.75 -4.66
CA ARG A 64 -4.92 7.83 -4.22
C ARG A 64 -5.63 7.51 -2.90
N THR A 65 -5.34 6.37 -2.31
CA THR A 65 -5.98 5.87 -1.08
C THR A 65 -5.26 6.48 0.13
N GLY A 66 -5.32 7.81 0.23
CA GLY A 66 -4.85 8.57 1.39
C GLY A 66 -5.94 8.68 2.46
N ALA A 67 -5.76 9.63 3.39
CA ALA A 67 -6.80 10.01 4.33
C ALA A 67 -8.09 10.30 3.54
N PRO A 68 -9.21 9.63 3.88
CA PRO A 68 -10.43 9.80 3.13
C PRO A 68 -10.84 11.28 3.15
N ARG A 69 -11.39 11.75 2.03
CA ARG A 69 -11.93 13.11 1.97
C ARG A 69 -13.10 13.19 2.94
N THR A 70 -12.87 13.85 4.07
CA THR A 70 -13.89 14.14 5.07
C THR A 70 -14.90 15.14 4.53
N LEU A 71 -16.17 14.96 4.88
CA LEU A 71 -17.28 15.78 4.41
C LEU A 71 -17.37 17.12 5.18
N GLY A 72 -16.71 17.23 6.33
CA GLY A 72 -16.74 18.39 7.22
C GLY A 72 -18.11 18.64 7.86
N VAL A 73 -18.97 17.63 7.99
CA VAL A 73 -20.36 17.79 8.46
C VAL A 73 -20.55 17.31 9.90
N LYS A 74 -21.52 17.88 10.61
CA LYS A 74 -21.83 17.49 11.99
C LYS A 74 -22.32 16.02 12.05
N GLY A 75 -21.70 15.20 12.90
CA GLY A 75 -22.05 13.78 13.06
C GLY A 75 -21.28 12.84 12.13
N GLU A 76 -20.30 13.35 11.40
CA GLU A 76 -19.37 12.59 10.58
C GLU A 76 -18.39 11.75 11.41
N GLU A 77 -18.16 12.14 12.67
CA GLU A 77 -17.34 11.43 13.65
C GLU A 77 -18.02 10.21 14.28
N LEU A 78 -19.29 9.93 13.94
CA LEU A 78 -20.04 8.84 14.55
C LEU A 78 -19.50 7.47 14.13
N PRO A 79 -19.50 6.45 15.02
CA PRO A 79 -18.96 5.11 14.74
C PRO A 79 -19.60 4.36 13.55
N LYS A 80 -20.77 4.83 13.10
CA LYS A 80 -21.52 4.29 11.96
C LYS A 80 -21.12 4.91 10.62
N VAL A 81 -20.32 5.97 10.62
CA VAL A 81 -19.82 6.64 9.41
C VAL A 81 -18.51 5.97 9.02
N MET A 82 -18.50 5.37 7.83
CA MET A 82 -17.34 4.66 7.29
C MET A 82 -16.93 5.29 5.98
N TYR A 83 -15.65 5.58 5.86
CA TYR A 83 -15.02 5.93 4.59
C TYR A 83 -14.48 4.67 3.93
N SER A 84 -14.74 4.51 2.63
CA SER A 84 -14.34 3.33 1.83
C SER A 84 -12.98 3.50 1.17
#